data_AF-A0A6L5R6B2-F1
#
_entry.id   AF-A0A6L5R6B2-F1
#
_cell.length_a   1.000
_cell.length_b   1.000
_cell.length_c   1.000
_cell.angle_alpha   90.00
_cell.angle_beta   90.00
_cell.angle_gamma   90.00
#
_symmetry.space_group_name_H-M   'P 1'
#
loop_
_entity.id
_entity.type
_entity.pdbx_description
1 polymer ?
#
loop_
_entity_poly.entity_id
_entity_poly.type
_entity_poly.pdbx_seq_one_letter_code
_entity_poly.pdbx_strand_id
1 'polypeptide(L)'
;MSDMRDDEDRRDPMEELRAADPAARVEPREGFADEVVARVAAEAAGTVPHEARAETKTTDAAASAAPVADLASERARRRPRWIPVAAVAASLAVVGAVGYGVGATAGPTTNLADAAAPPISLQGVAGSGATEGSLVEPGVVDQRMAGPGAADLSYPYGFGRNAFHANGLSTTGGTAAAYAFDAPAASDPDTIAALAAALGVAGEPVLADGAWTVGPQDGSAPTLWVSLDGTMSFSYSDPGTDPWACEEGTGVCEPTGDLPSEDAAIAALRDLLASAGRDPGSYEFSSETWEGAVTRTASAWPVVDGQRVDTGWSVEVTQDGLYSAYGALAELVPLGDYPVVSEQEAFERLSDPRFGAQMTIMPFAVREQASDEIAEWVPPTEPPAVPAAGTALSWPVNDVDIVEARLGLASQWQSDGSVLVVPAYEFTDAEGGAWSVVAVADERLDFSME
;
A
#
# COMPACT_ATOMS: atom_id res chain seq x y z
N MET A 1 -24.91 -59.75 8.08
CA MET A 1 -23.58 -60.01 8.67
C MET A 1 -22.59 -59.58 7.60
N SER A 2 -21.65 -58.69 7.97
CA SER A 2 -20.79 -57.84 7.12
C SER A 2 -21.53 -56.63 6.50
N ASP A 3 -21.05 -55.39 6.57
CA ASP A 3 -19.70 -54.91 6.89
C ASP A 3 -19.77 -53.56 7.65
N MET A 4 -19.13 -53.53 8.83
CA MET A 4 -18.68 -52.32 9.52
C MET A 4 -17.17 -52.49 9.62
N ARG A 5 -16.41 -51.73 8.83
CA ARG A 5 -14.99 -51.41 9.02
C ARG A 5 -14.55 -50.58 7.82
N ASP A 6 -14.23 -49.31 8.07
CA ASP A 6 -13.00 -48.64 7.64
C ASP A 6 -13.16 -47.15 7.97
N ASP A 7 -12.88 -46.83 9.23
CA ASP A 7 -12.70 -45.45 9.72
C ASP A 7 -11.50 -45.38 10.69
N GLU A 8 -10.49 -46.23 10.46
CA GLU A 8 -9.24 -46.27 11.23
C GLU A 8 -8.05 -46.12 10.28
N ASP A 9 -7.74 -44.89 9.84
CA ASP A 9 -6.38 -44.55 9.39
C ASP A 9 -6.11 -43.03 9.36
N ARG A 10 -6.67 -42.26 10.30
CA ARG A 10 -6.21 -40.87 10.54
C ARG A 10 -5.08 -40.90 11.56
N ARG A 11 -3.84 -41.06 11.08
CA ARG A 11 -2.64 -40.97 11.93
C ARG A 11 -2.62 -39.66 12.69
N ASP A 12 -2.19 -39.71 13.96
CA ASP A 12 -2.05 -38.54 14.81
C ASP A 12 -1.03 -37.57 14.18
N PRO A 13 -1.41 -36.34 13.80
CA PRO A 13 -0.49 -35.37 13.20
C PRO A 13 0.73 -35.05 14.08
N MET A 14 0.63 -35.24 15.40
CA MET A 14 1.77 -35.10 16.30
C MET A 14 2.78 -36.26 16.18
N GLU A 15 2.34 -37.43 15.76
CA GLU A 15 3.22 -38.57 15.51
C GLU A 15 3.97 -38.41 14.18
N GLU A 16 3.31 -37.86 13.15
CA GLU A 16 3.96 -37.52 11.88
C GLU A 16 5.00 -36.41 12.05
N LEU A 17 4.71 -35.40 12.89
CA LEU A 17 5.66 -34.32 13.17
C LEU A 17 6.91 -34.83 13.90
N ARG A 18 6.74 -35.73 14.89
CA ARG A 18 7.89 -36.36 15.59
C ARG A 18 8.68 -37.29 14.67
N ALA A 19 8.02 -37.99 13.76
CA ALA A 19 8.69 -38.87 12.79
C ALA A 19 9.49 -38.09 11.73
N ALA A 20 9.09 -36.84 11.45
CA ALA A 20 9.76 -35.94 10.52
C ALA A 20 10.89 -35.10 11.15
N ASP A 21 11.10 -35.19 12.47
CA ASP A 21 12.15 -34.43 13.16
C ASP A 21 13.54 -34.90 12.71
N PRO A 22 14.30 -34.08 11.96
CA PRO A 22 15.63 -34.43 11.49
C PRO A 22 16.66 -34.57 12.64
N ALA A 23 16.34 -34.10 13.84
CA ALA A 23 17.14 -34.27 15.04
C ALA A 23 16.76 -35.53 15.86
N ALA A 24 15.76 -36.31 15.43
CA ALA A 24 15.26 -37.49 16.16
C ALA A 24 16.32 -38.58 16.41
N ARG A 25 17.47 -38.53 15.72
CA ARG A 25 18.60 -39.47 15.89
C ARG A 25 19.86 -38.82 16.46
N VAL A 26 19.76 -37.57 16.91
CA VAL A 26 20.87 -36.82 17.46
C VAL A 26 20.70 -36.79 18.98
N GLU A 27 21.41 -37.66 19.68
CA GLU A 27 21.48 -37.57 21.13
C GLU A 27 22.27 -36.31 21.52
N PRO A 28 21.71 -35.43 22.38
CA PRO A 28 22.48 -34.33 22.93
C PRO A 28 23.62 -34.88 23.78
N ARG A 29 24.78 -34.22 23.71
CA ARG A 29 25.94 -34.56 24.54
C ARG A 29 25.58 -34.46 26.03
N GLU A 30 26.15 -35.34 26.83
CA GLU A 30 25.99 -35.33 28.29
C GLU A 30 26.35 -33.93 28.85
N GLY A 31 25.48 -33.37 29.68
CA GLY A 31 25.63 -32.02 30.27
C GLY A 31 25.25 -30.84 29.35
N PHE A 32 24.78 -31.06 28.12
CA PHE A 32 24.36 -29.97 27.22
C PHE A 32 23.22 -29.11 27.81
N ALA A 33 22.20 -29.76 28.39
CA ALA A 33 21.06 -29.06 28.97
C ALA A 33 21.50 -28.18 30.16
N ASP A 34 22.38 -28.69 31.01
CA ASP A 34 22.92 -27.94 32.16
C ASP A 34 23.75 -26.73 31.71
N GLU A 35 24.51 -26.85 30.62
CA GLU A 35 25.30 -25.77 30.06
C GLU A 35 24.43 -24.68 29.41
N VAL A 36 23.34 -25.07 28.73
CA VAL A 36 22.37 -24.12 28.17
C VAL A 36 21.63 -23.38 29.29
N VAL A 37 21.19 -24.09 30.33
CA VAL A 37 20.54 -23.47 31.50
C VAL A 37 21.49 -22.54 32.24
N ALA A 38 22.75 -22.93 32.43
CA ALA A 38 23.76 -22.08 33.05
C ALA A 38 24.06 -20.81 32.22
N ARG A 39 24.09 -20.91 30.89
CA ARG A 39 24.29 -19.76 29.99
C ARG A 39 23.11 -18.79 30.02
N VAL A 40 21.88 -19.31 29.94
CA VAL A 40 20.67 -18.47 30.00
C VAL A 40 20.54 -17.79 31.36
N ALA A 41 20.88 -18.48 32.45
CA ALA A 41 20.91 -17.89 33.79
C ALA A 41 21.99 -16.81 33.93
N ALA A 42 23.16 -16.97 33.30
CA ALA A 42 24.24 -15.99 33.32
C ALA A 42 23.94 -14.74 32.45
N GLU A 43 23.23 -14.91 31.33
CA GLU A 43 22.76 -13.82 30.47
C GLU A 43 21.64 -13.03 31.16
N ALA A 44 20.69 -13.71 31.81
CA ALA A 44 19.62 -13.06 32.58
C ALA A 44 20.13 -12.32 33.82
N ALA A 45 21.25 -12.76 34.41
CA ALA A 45 21.88 -12.12 35.56
C ALA A 45 22.91 -11.03 35.17
N GLY A 46 23.05 -10.71 33.88
CA GLY A 46 23.91 -9.63 33.38
C GLY A 46 25.38 -9.76 33.77
N THR A 47 25.87 -10.99 34.00
CA THR A 47 27.16 -11.22 34.69
C THR A 47 28.31 -11.65 33.77
N VAL A 48 28.23 -11.45 32.45
CA VAL A 48 29.31 -11.83 31.52
C VAL A 48 30.17 -10.59 31.16
N PRO A 49 31.45 -10.50 31.57
CA PRO A 49 32.34 -9.43 31.12
C PRO A 49 32.75 -9.63 29.65
N HIS A 50 32.87 -8.52 28.92
CA HIS A 50 33.05 -8.44 27.45
C HIS A 50 34.41 -8.97 26.91
N GLU A 51 35.23 -9.69 27.67
CA GLU A 51 36.59 -10.07 27.25
C GLU A 51 36.87 -11.57 27.08
N ALA A 52 35.88 -12.46 27.22
CA ALA A 52 36.06 -13.90 26.97
C ALA A 52 35.57 -14.38 25.60
N ARG A 53 35.81 -13.58 24.54
CA ARG A 53 35.55 -14.00 23.15
C ARG A 53 36.86 -14.11 22.36
N ALA A 54 37.65 -15.14 22.66
CA ALA A 54 38.56 -15.73 21.67
C ALA A 54 38.98 -17.17 22.03
N GLU A 55 39.22 -17.94 20.97
CA GLU A 55 39.96 -19.21 20.89
C GLU A 55 39.18 -20.54 20.95
N THR A 56 38.60 -20.91 19.80
CA THR A 56 38.63 -22.32 19.38
C THR A 56 39.59 -22.49 18.22
N LYS A 57 40.77 -22.98 18.60
CA LYS A 57 41.93 -23.42 17.85
C LYS A 57 41.60 -24.21 16.58
N THR A 58 42.05 -23.71 15.43
CA THR A 58 42.20 -24.48 14.18
C THR A 58 43.39 -25.44 14.33
N THR A 59 43.14 -26.74 14.31
CA THR A 59 44.17 -27.76 14.06
C THR A 59 43.67 -28.79 13.07
N ASP A 60 44.49 -29.00 12.04
CA ASP A 60 44.48 -30.02 10.99
C ASP A 60 43.31 -30.06 9.99
N ALA A 61 43.52 -29.33 8.89
CA ALA A 61 43.08 -29.76 7.57
C ALA A 61 44.24 -30.53 6.90
N ALA A 62 44.07 -31.84 6.66
CA ALA A 62 44.50 -32.55 5.44
C ALA A 62 44.48 -34.08 5.63
N ALA A 63 43.40 -34.74 5.22
CA ALA A 63 43.41 -36.02 4.49
C ALA A 63 41.99 -36.59 4.34
N SER A 64 41.28 -36.19 3.28
CA SER A 64 40.46 -37.08 2.44
C SER A 64 39.73 -36.22 1.43
N ALA A 65 40.18 -36.25 0.17
CA ALA A 65 39.46 -35.66 -0.94
C ALA A 65 38.28 -36.58 -1.29
N ALA A 66 37.07 -36.20 -0.88
CA ALA A 66 35.83 -36.77 -1.41
C ALA A 66 35.29 -35.83 -2.49
N PRO A 67 34.81 -36.34 -3.63
CA PRO A 67 34.36 -35.51 -4.74
C PRO A 67 33.11 -34.72 -4.33
N VAL A 68 33.17 -33.40 -4.43
CA VAL A 68 32.01 -32.52 -4.31
C VAL A 68 31.09 -32.84 -5.48
N ALA A 69 29.91 -33.39 -5.19
CA ALA A 69 28.89 -33.64 -6.20
C ALA A 69 28.39 -32.30 -6.75
N ASP A 70 28.34 -32.19 -8.08
CA ASP A 70 27.77 -31.03 -8.78
C ASP A 70 26.25 -30.99 -8.59
N LEU A 71 25.79 -30.07 -7.73
CA LEU A 71 24.39 -29.86 -7.38
C LEU A 71 23.59 -29.13 -8.47
N ALA A 72 24.19 -28.78 -9.62
CA ALA A 72 23.46 -28.17 -10.74
C ALA A 72 22.45 -29.16 -11.36
N SER A 73 22.79 -30.45 -11.41
CA SER A 73 21.95 -31.50 -12.00
C SER A 73 20.70 -31.82 -11.16
N GLU A 74 20.79 -31.60 -9.85
CA GLU A 74 19.72 -31.94 -8.89
C GLU A 74 18.72 -30.80 -8.68
N ARG A 75 19.14 -29.55 -8.94
CA ARG A 75 18.25 -28.38 -8.94
C ARG A 75 17.25 -28.39 -10.10
N ALA A 76 17.62 -28.95 -11.26
CA ALA A 76 16.77 -29.01 -12.45
C ALA A 76 15.55 -29.95 -12.33
N ARG A 77 15.48 -30.79 -11.28
CA ARG A 77 14.38 -31.77 -11.09
C ARG A 77 13.32 -31.36 -10.05
N ARG A 78 13.46 -30.21 -9.39
CA ARG A 78 12.48 -29.72 -8.41
C ARG A 78 11.58 -28.66 -9.04
N ARG A 79 10.28 -28.98 -9.19
CA ARG A 79 9.22 -27.97 -9.36
C ARG A 79 9.20 -27.03 -8.15
N PRO A 80 8.95 -25.72 -8.31
CA PRO A 80 8.91 -24.81 -7.18
C PRO A 80 7.66 -25.09 -6.35
N ARG A 81 7.88 -25.42 -5.08
CA ARG A 81 6.84 -25.43 -4.04
C ARG A 81 7.08 -24.20 -3.16
N TRP A 82 6.38 -23.12 -3.49
CA TRP A 82 5.77 -22.11 -2.61
C TRP A 82 6.22 -22.23 -1.13
N ILE A 83 7.11 -21.33 -0.74
CA ILE A 83 7.50 -21.11 0.65
C ILE A 83 6.47 -20.13 1.25
N PRO A 84 5.79 -20.46 2.35
CA PRO A 84 4.99 -19.48 3.07
C PRO A 84 5.92 -18.46 3.70
N VAL A 85 5.80 -17.20 3.28
CA VAL A 85 6.42 -16.06 3.97
C VAL A 85 5.70 -15.89 5.31
N ALA A 86 6.45 -16.07 6.40
CA ALA A 86 5.96 -15.80 7.74
C ALA A 86 5.89 -14.27 7.94
N ALA A 87 4.68 -13.72 7.91
CA ALA A 87 4.41 -12.36 8.35
C ALA A 87 4.64 -12.27 9.87
N VAL A 88 5.59 -11.45 10.29
CA VAL A 88 5.75 -11.07 11.70
C VAL A 88 4.88 -9.83 11.92
N ALA A 89 3.71 -10.04 12.54
CA ALA A 89 2.89 -8.97 13.07
C ALA A 89 3.58 -8.40 14.32
N ALA A 90 4.20 -7.23 14.21
CA ALA A 90 4.59 -6.43 15.35
C ALA A 90 3.37 -5.63 15.82
N SER A 91 2.74 -6.11 16.88
CA SER A 91 1.61 -5.45 17.53
C SER A 91 2.10 -4.22 18.30
N LEU A 92 1.90 -3.02 17.75
CA LEU A 92 1.94 -1.78 18.52
C LEU A 92 0.50 -1.32 18.76
N ALA A 93 0.16 -1.17 20.03
CA ALA A 93 -1.15 -0.70 20.48
C ALA A 93 -1.33 0.77 20.07
N VAL A 94 -2.22 1.00 19.11
CA VAL A 94 -2.69 2.34 18.73
C VAL A 94 -3.69 2.81 19.79
N VAL A 95 -3.35 3.91 20.47
CA VAL A 95 -4.32 4.74 21.18
C VAL A 95 -5.08 5.51 20.09
N GLY A 96 -6.37 5.22 19.96
CA GLY A 96 -7.21 5.70 18.86
C GLY A 96 -7.60 7.18 18.97
N ALA A 97 -7.49 7.89 17.84
CA ALA A 97 -8.27 9.07 17.55
C ALA A 97 -9.31 8.69 16.48
N VAL A 98 -10.59 8.80 16.85
CA VAL A 98 -11.76 8.53 16.01
C VAL A 98 -11.96 9.70 15.05
N GLY A 99 -11.64 9.53 13.77
CA GLY A 99 -11.97 10.47 12.69
C GLY A 99 -12.97 9.83 11.73
N TYR A 100 -14.27 10.02 11.99
CA TYR A 100 -15.36 9.51 11.15
C TYR A 100 -15.58 10.45 9.97
N GLY A 101 -15.19 10.02 8.76
CA GLY A 101 -15.43 10.74 7.51
C GLY A 101 -16.85 10.54 7.01
N VAL A 102 -17.78 11.40 7.43
CA VAL A 102 -19.04 11.64 6.71
C VAL A 102 -19.02 13.07 6.19
N GLY A 103 -19.03 13.21 4.87
CA GLY A 103 -19.45 14.42 4.18
C GLY A 103 -18.44 15.57 4.13
N ALA A 104 -17.20 15.34 3.72
CA ALA A 104 -16.36 16.43 3.21
C ALA A 104 -16.74 16.69 1.75
N THR A 105 -17.58 17.69 1.52
CA THR A 105 -17.67 18.32 0.20
C THR A 105 -16.32 18.96 -0.08
N ALA A 106 -15.64 18.54 -1.14
CA ALA A 106 -14.41 19.18 -1.58
C ALA A 106 -14.70 20.69 -1.77
N GLY A 107 -14.09 21.51 -0.91
CA GLY A 107 -14.14 22.96 -1.03
C GLY A 107 -13.55 23.39 -2.38
N PRO A 108 -13.86 24.61 -2.85
CA PRO A 108 -13.36 25.10 -4.13
C PRO A 108 -11.83 25.12 -4.12
N THR A 109 -11.21 24.42 -5.05
CA THR A 109 -9.78 24.54 -5.34
C THR A 109 -9.48 26.00 -5.68
N THR A 110 -8.74 26.68 -4.81
CA THR A 110 -8.36 28.07 -5.05
C THR A 110 -6.93 28.10 -5.57
N ASN A 111 -6.76 27.90 -6.88
CA ASN A 111 -5.65 28.51 -7.61
C ASN A 111 -5.98 28.76 -9.09
N LEU A 112 -5.72 30.00 -9.52
CA LEU A 112 -5.81 30.54 -10.87
C LEU A 112 -4.41 30.48 -11.52
N ALA A 113 -4.13 29.37 -12.20
CA ALA A 113 -3.18 29.20 -13.31
C ALA A 113 -3.39 27.76 -13.82
N ASP A 114 -3.50 27.54 -15.13
CA ASP A 114 -3.81 26.24 -15.80
C ASP A 114 -3.73 25.02 -14.86
N ALA A 115 -4.87 24.60 -14.31
CA ALA A 115 -4.90 23.47 -13.38
C ALA A 115 -4.37 22.23 -14.12
N ALA A 116 -3.29 21.64 -13.61
CA ALA A 116 -2.72 20.45 -14.21
C ALA A 116 -3.78 19.34 -14.20
N ALA A 117 -3.83 18.55 -15.26
CA ALA A 117 -4.80 17.46 -15.34
C ALA A 117 -4.57 16.48 -14.17
N PRO A 118 -5.63 15.97 -13.53
CA PRO A 118 -5.49 15.05 -12.41
C PRO A 118 -4.78 13.76 -12.83
N PRO A 119 -4.07 13.10 -11.90
CA PRO A 119 -3.41 11.84 -12.19
C PRO A 119 -4.46 10.77 -12.53
N ILE A 120 -4.07 9.80 -13.35
CA ILE A 120 -4.88 8.61 -13.60
C ILE A 120 -4.37 7.53 -12.65
N SER A 121 -5.27 6.83 -11.95
CA SER A 121 -4.89 5.68 -11.12
C SER A 121 -5.04 4.40 -11.93
N LEU A 122 -4.02 3.55 -11.96
CA LEU A 122 -4.12 2.19 -12.54
C LEU A 122 -4.44 1.12 -11.49
N GLN A 123 -4.42 1.50 -10.21
CA GLN A 123 -4.95 0.73 -9.10
C GLN A 123 -6.39 1.23 -8.85
N GLY A 124 -7.36 0.33 -8.84
CA GLY A 124 -8.75 0.72 -8.58
C GLY A 124 -8.93 1.24 -7.17
N VAL A 125 -10.08 1.86 -6.91
CA VAL A 125 -10.52 2.17 -5.55
C VAL A 125 -10.82 0.85 -4.84
N ALA A 126 -9.79 0.22 -4.30
CA ALA A 126 -9.95 -0.85 -3.33
C ALA A 126 -10.51 -0.21 -2.05
N GLY A 127 -11.83 -0.01 -2.01
CA GLY A 127 -12.62 0.35 -0.83
C GLY A 127 -11.86 1.15 0.23
N SER A 128 -11.44 2.38 -0.09
CA SER A 128 -11.05 3.37 0.91
C SER A 128 -12.33 3.75 1.69
N GLY A 129 -12.66 2.92 2.68
CA GLY A 129 -13.91 2.96 3.43
C GLY A 129 -14.12 1.77 4.38
N ALA A 130 -13.24 0.79 4.43
CA ALA A 130 -13.19 -0.18 5.53
C ALA A 130 -12.21 0.31 6.60
N THR A 131 -12.62 1.30 7.39
CA THR A 131 -11.97 1.62 8.66
C THR A 131 -11.93 0.38 9.54
N GLU A 132 -10.74 0.06 10.07
CA GLU A 132 -10.55 -0.93 11.13
C GLU A 132 -11.55 -0.66 12.27
N GLY A 133 -12.47 -1.60 12.45
CA GLY A 133 -13.64 -1.46 13.32
C GLY A 133 -14.72 -2.50 13.02
N SER A 134 -14.73 -3.06 11.82
CA SER A 134 -15.41 -4.32 11.54
C SER A 134 -14.38 -5.42 11.26
N LEU A 135 -13.93 -6.04 12.35
CA LEU A 135 -13.58 -7.47 12.31
C LEU A 135 -14.87 -8.22 11.99
N VAL A 136 -15.23 -8.28 10.70
CA VAL A 136 -15.88 -9.49 10.22
C VAL A 136 -14.78 -10.52 10.27
N GLU A 137 -14.82 -11.38 11.30
CA GLU A 137 -14.01 -12.59 11.31
C GLU A 137 -14.06 -13.24 9.91
N PRO A 138 -12.98 -13.88 9.42
CA PRO A 138 -13.06 -14.74 8.26
C PRO A 138 -13.79 -16.04 8.63
N GLY A 139 -15.01 -15.92 9.16
CA GLY A 139 -15.99 -16.97 9.24
C GLY A 139 -16.75 -16.96 7.94
N VAL A 140 -16.37 -17.88 7.04
CA VAL A 140 -17.12 -18.37 5.87
C VAL A 140 -18.22 -17.40 5.44
N VAL A 141 -17.89 -16.47 4.54
CA VAL A 141 -18.91 -15.83 3.71
C VAL A 141 -19.61 -16.94 2.92
N ASP A 142 -20.67 -17.51 3.50
CA ASP A 142 -21.47 -18.52 2.84
C ASP A 142 -22.12 -17.82 1.66
N GLN A 143 -21.69 -18.18 0.45
CA GLN A 143 -22.12 -17.64 -0.85
C GLN A 143 -23.62 -17.86 -1.14
N ARG A 144 -24.44 -18.16 -0.13
CA ARG A 144 -25.85 -18.54 -0.22
C ARG A 144 -26.83 -17.44 0.18
N MET A 145 -26.37 -16.25 0.51
CA MET A 145 -27.22 -15.14 0.95
C MET A 145 -27.54 -14.18 -0.20
N ALA A 146 -28.41 -14.58 -1.13
CA ALA A 146 -29.00 -13.67 -2.10
C ALA A 146 -30.52 -13.94 -2.23
N GLY A 147 -31.34 -13.15 -1.51
CA GLY A 147 -32.78 -13.07 -1.76
C GLY A 147 -33.10 -12.29 -3.03
N PRO A 148 -34.35 -12.29 -3.51
CA PRO A 148 -34.78 -11.42 -4.62
C PRO A 148 -34.61 -9.96 -4.18
N GLY A 149 -33.69 -9.24 -4.81
CA GLY A 149 -33.29 -7.86 -4.44
C GLY A 149 -31.94 -7.75 -3.73
N ALA A 150 -31.43 -8.82 -3.12
CA ALA A 150 -30.06 -8.84 -2.58
C ALA A 150 -28.99 -8.98 -3.68
N ALA A 151 -29.37 -9.51 -4.86
CA ALA A 151 -28.48 -9.58 -6.02
C ALA A 151 -28.12 -8.18 -6.56
N ASP A 152 -29.08 -7.25 -6.60
CA ASP A 152 -28.86 -5.84 -6.98
C ASP A 152 -28.04 -5.07 -5.94
N LEU A 153 -28.04 -5.53 -4.68
CA LEU A 153 -27.24 -4.97 -3.59
C LEU A 153 -25.86 -5.65 -3.43
N SER A 154 -25.63 -6.78 -4.10
CA SER A 154 -24.44 -7.63 -3.83
C SER A 154 -23.20 -7.27 -4.63
N TYR A 155 -23.33 -6.42 -5.65
CA TYR A 155 -22.20 -5.89 -6.40
C TYR A 155 -22.34 -4.37 -6.51
N PRO A 156 -21.58 -3.59 -5.73
CA PRO A 156 -21.51 -2.16 -5.97
C PRO A 156 -21.14 -1.91 -7.43
N TYR A 157 -21.78 -0.93 -8.07
CA TYR A 157 -21.52 -0.56 -9.47
C TYR A 157 -20.01 -0.45 -9.72
N GLY A 158 -19.54 -0.94 -10.87
CA GLY A 158 -18.10 -1.05 -11.16
C GLY A 158 -17.44 -2.35 -10.71
N PHE A 159 -18.05 -3.05 -9.76
CA PHE A 159 -17.70 -4.42 -9.41
C PHE A 159 -18.70 -5.38 -10.09
N GLY A 160 -18.21 -6.46 -10.69
CA GLY A 160 -19.06 -7.45 -11.37
C GLY A 160 -18.80 -7.56 -12.88
N ARG A 161 -19.81 -8.01 -13.64
CA ARG A 161 -19.71 -8.22 -15.09
C ARG A 161 -20.10 -6.94 -15.82
N ASN A 162 -19.16 -6.32 -16.53
CA ASN A 162 -19.40 -5.11 -17.30
C ASN A 162 -19.39 -5.42 -18.81
N ALA A 163 -20.25 -4.76 -19.56
CA ALA A 163 -20.27 -4.72 -21.03
C ALA A 163 -20.03 -3.28 -21.46
N PHE A 164 -18.87 -3.03 -22.05
CA PHE A 164 -18.46 -1.69 -22.47
C PHE A 164 -18.91 -1.40 -23.91
N HIS A 165 -19.42 -0.19 -24.13
CA HIS A 165 -19.77 0.35 -25.43
C HIS A 165 -19.10 1.71 -25.63
N ALA A 166 -18.67 2.00 -26.84
CA ALA A 166 -18.12 3.30 -27.22
C ALA A 166 -18.36 3.58 -28.69
N ASN A 167 -18.37 4.86 -29.08
CA ASN A 167 -18.44 5.28 -30.47
C ASN A 167 -17.50 6.47 -30.71
N GLY A 168 -16.86 6.52 -31.88
CA GLY A 168 -16.07 7.69 -32.30
C GLY A 168 -14.68 7.80 -31.69
N LEU A 169 -14.19 6.78 -31.00
CA LEU A 169 -12.81 6.73 -30.48
C LEU A 169 -11.79 6.74 -31.63
N SER A 170 -10.68 7.44 -31.40
CA SER A 170 -9.56 7.47 -32.34
C SER A 170 -8.94 6.08 -32.52
N THR A 171 -8.59 5.76 -33.76
CA THR A 171 -7.84 4.56 -34.14
C THR A 171 -6.35 4.84 -34.38
N THR A 172 -5.90 6.06 -34.07
CA THR A 172 -4.51 6.48 -34.25
C THR A 172 -3.75 6.31 -32.93
N GLY A 173 -2.71 5.49 -32.93
CA GLY A 173 -1.73 5.43 -31.84
C GLY A 173 -0.76 6.61 -31.88
N GLY A 174 0.13 6.69 -30.89
CA GLY A 174 1.06 7.80 -30.76
C GLY A 174 2.26 7.48 -29.89
N THR A 175 2.85 8.52 -29.32
CA THR A 175 3.93 8.42 -28.33
C THR A 175 3.69 9.44 -27.22
N ALA A 176 4.07 9.09 -25.99
CA ALA A 176 4.04 10.01 -24.87
C ALA A 176 5.23 9.75 -23.93
N ALA A 177 5.67 10.77 -23.21
CA ALA A 177 6.76 10.66 -22.26
C ALA A 177 6.41 9.72 -21.10
N ALA A 178 7.39 8.98 -20.63
CA ALA A 178 7.33 8.22 -19.39
C ALA A 178 8.47 8.65 -18.46
N TYR A 179 8.28 8.43 -17.16
CA TYR A 179 9.20 8.83 -16.11
C TYR A 179 9.41 7.68 -15.12
N ALA A 180 10.45 7.79 -14.30
CA ALA A 180 10.69 6.92 -13.16
C ALA A 180 11.12 7.74 -11.95
N PHE A 181 10.90 7.20 -10.75
CA PHE A 181 11.52 7.73 -9.54
C PHE A 181 12.96 7.23 -9.41
N ASP A 182 13.93 8.14 -9.30
CA ASP A 182 15.35 7.81 -9.08
C ASP A 182 15.64 7.61 -7.58
N ALA A 183 15.14 6.50 -7.04
CA ALA A 183 15.37 6.11 -5.65
C ALA A 183 16.86 5.95 -5.29
N PRO A 184 17.71 5.32 -6.13
CA PRO A 184 19.14 5.21 -5.83
C PRO A 184 19.82 6.56 -5.62
N ALA A 185 19.52 7.57 -6.44
CA ALA A 185 20.09 8.91 -6.27
C ALA A 185 19.66 9.59 -4.95
N ALA A 186 18.43 9.33 -4.49
CA ALA A 186 17.90 9.87 -3.24
C ALA A 186 18.29 9.06 -1.98
N SER A 187 18.91 7.89 -2.13
CA SER A 187 19.30 7.02 -1.01
C SER A 187 20.62 7.41 -0.33
N ASP A 188 21.24 8.50 -0.78
CA ASP A 188 22.51 9.01 -0.26
C ASP A 188 22.38 9.57 1.17
N PRO A 189 23.24 9.17 2.13
CA PRO A 189 23.13 9.61 3.51
C PRO A 189 23.27 11.13 3.71
N ASP A 190 24.03 11.84 2.86
CA ASP A 190 24.12 13.30 2.96
C ASP A 190 22.79 13.96 2.58
N THR A 191 22.05 13.36 1.63
CA THR A 191 20.69 13.79 1.27
C THR A 191 19.72 13.59 2.44
N ILE A 192 19.79 12.44 3.12
CA ILE A 192 18.96 12.17 4.30
C ILE A 192 19.31 13.13 5.45
N ALA A 193 20.59 13.37 5.68
CA ALA A 193 21.06 14.31 6.70
C ALA A 193 20.61 15.76 6.40
N ALA A 194 20.61 16.17 5.13
CA ALA A 194 20.13 17.49 4.72
C ALA A 194 18.62 17.65 4.97
N LEU A 195 17.81 16.64 4.64
CA LEU A 195 16.37 16.65 4.92
C LEU A 195 16.11 16.68 6.44
N ALA A 196 16.82 15.86 7.22
CA ALA A 196 16.72 15.86 8.68
C ALA A 196 17.07 17.22 9.28
N ALA A 197 18.15 17.85 8.82
CA ALA A 197 18.57 19.17 9.27
C ALA A 197 17.52 20.25 8.93
N ALA A 198 16.90 20.18 7.75
CA ALA A 198 15.83 21.09 7.36
C ALA A 198 14.58 20.94 8.24
N LEU A 199 14.27 19.71 8.65
CA LEU A 199 13.16 19.36 9.54
C LEU A 199 13.48 19.54 11.04
N GLY A 200 14.69 20.01 11.38
CA GLY A 200 15.13 20.20 12.77
C GLY A 200 15.37 18.89 13.54
N VAL A 201 15.54 17.77 12.85
CA VAL A 201 15.82 16.46 13.46
C VAL A 201 17.31 16.35 13.77
N ALA A 202 17.65 16.21 15.05
CA ALA A 202 19.04 16.02 15.48
C ALA A 202 19.47 14.56 15.36
N GLY A 203 20.67 14.32 14.86
CA GLY A 203 21.27 13.00 14.79
C GLY A 203 21.96 12.75 13.45
N GLU A 204 22.64 11.61 13.36
CA GLU A 204 23.21 11.10 12.11
C GLU A 204 22.24 10.08 11.51
N PRO A 205 22.11 10.00 10.17
CA PRO A 205 21.33 8.95 9.52
C PRO A 205 21.87 7.56 9.82
N VAL A 206 21.00 6.68 10.29
CA VAL A 206 21.30 5.26 10.53
C VAL A 206 20.40 4.40 9.63
N LEU A 207 21.03 3.58 8.79
CA LEU A 207 20.33 2.61 7.96
C LEU A 207 20.13 1.31 8.74
N ALA A 208 18.88 0.93 8.96
CA ALA A 208 18.49 -0.34 9.57
C ALA A 208 17.14 -0.80 9.01
N ASP A 209 16.94 -2.13 8.92
CA ASP A 209 15.64 -2.74 8.62
C ASP A 209 14.92 -2.18 7.36
N GLY A 210 15.70 -1.81 6.34
CA GLY A 210 15.16 -1.31 5.06
C GLY A 210 14.80 0.18 5.06
N ALA A 211 15.24 0.96 6.05
CA ALA A 211 14.99 2.40 6.10
C ALA A 211 16.13 3.17 6.78
N TRP A 212 16.29 4.43 6.39
CA TRP A 212 17.08 5.40 7.12
C TRP A 212 16.27 5.99 8.27
N THR A 213 16.92 6.18 9.42
CA THR A 213 16.32 6.83 10.60
C THR A 213 17.23 7.95 11.09
N VAL A 214 16.61 9.06 11.51
CA VAL A 214 17.28 10.16 12.20
C VAL A 214 16.43 10.56 13.41
N GLY A 215 17.07 10.84 14.54
CA GLY A 215 16.39 11.23 15.78
C GLY A 215 15.98 10.06 16.69
N PRO A 216 15.48 10.36 17.90
CA PRO A 216 15.18 9.36 18.93
C PRO A 216 13.93 8.54 18.60
N GLN A 217 14.08 7.22 18.55
CA GLN A 217 12.97 6.31 18.21
C GLN A 217 12.00 6.02 19.37
N ASP A 218 12.13 6.73 20.49
CA ASP A 218 11.31 6.57 21.70
C ASP A 218 10.18 7.62 21.80
N GLY A 219 10.00 8.45 20.77
CA GLY A 219 9.00 9.51 20.74
C GLY A 219 9.32 10.71 21.64
N SER A 220 10.56 10.84 22.11
CA SER A 220 10.97 11.94 22.99
C SER A 220 11.31 13.25 22.25
N ALA A 221 11.52 13.19 20.93
CA ALA A 221 11.91 14.34 20.10
C ALA A 221 11.53 14.09 18.62
N PRO A 222 11.72 15.07 17.72
CA PRO A 222 11.47 14.89 16.30
C PRO A 222 12.21 13.69 15.72
N THR A 223 11.54 13.01 14.78
CA THR A 223 12.10 11.85 14.08
C THR A 223 11.85 11.94 12.58
N LEU A 224 12.81 11.41 11.83
CA LEU A 224 12.68 11.20 10.39
C LEU A 224 12.90 9.71 10.10
N TRP A 225 12.01 9.14 9.31
CA TRP A 225 12.13 7.79 8.75
C TRP A 225 12.04 7.88 7.23
N VAL A 226 12.94 7.22 6.51
CA VAL A 226 12.97 7.20 5.04
C VAL A 226 13.11 5.76 4.55
N SER A 227 12.08 5.23 3.90
CA SER A 227 12.06 3.88 3.34
C SER A 227 13.05 3.73 2.18
N LEU A 228 13.63 2.54 2.02
CA LEU A 228 14.31 2.12 0.79
C LEU A 228 13.32 1.55 -0.23
N ASP A 229 12.19 2.21 -0.43
CA ASP A 229 11.22 1.87 -1.49
C ASP A 229 11.54 2.62 -2.80
N GLY A 230 10.80 2.30 -3.88
CA GLY A 230 11.01 2.90 -5.20
C GLY A 230 10.78 4.40 -5.29
N THR A 231 10.26 5.04 -4.23
CA THR A 231 10.04 6.49 -4.16
C THR A 231 10.91 7.16 -3.10
N MET A 232 11.69 6.39 -2.34
CA MET A 232 12.33 6.83 -1.09
C MET A 232 11.31 7.56 -0.20
N SER A 233 10.18 6.91 0.07
CA SER A 233 9.12 7.54 0.87
C SER A 233 9.64 7.90 2.26
N PHE A 234 9.28 9.09 2.74
CA PHE A 234 9.65 9.53 4.08
C PHE A 234 8.44 9.86 4.93
N SER A 235 8.62 9.75 6.23
CA SER A 235 7.73 10.25 7.26
C SER A 235 8.52 11.01 8.32
N TYR A 236 7.95 12.13 8.75
CA TYR A 236 8.46 12.97 9.81
C TYR A 236 7.36 13.21 10.83
N SER A 237 7.75 13.24 12.10
CA SER A 237 6.87 13.57 13.21
C SER A 237 7.63 14.32 14.29
N ASP A 238 7.02 15.41 14.79
CA ASP A 238 7.48 16.15 15.97
C ASP A 238 6.47 16.03 17.12
N PRO A 239 6.72 15.16 18.11
CA PRO A 239 5.85 15.03 19.28
C PRO A 239 5.82 16.29 20.16
N GLY A 240 6.79 17.20 20.03
CA GLY A 240 6.81 18.48 20.75
C GLY A 240 5.78 19.50 20.27
N THR A 241 5.19 19.27 19.09
CA THR A 241 4.11 20.10 18.53
C THR A 241 2.78 19.36 18.46
N ASP A 242 2.67 18.18 19.08
CA ASP A 242 1.46 17.37 19.09
C ASP A 242 0.31 18.11 19.80
N PRO A 243 -0.75 18.53 19.07
CA PRO A 243 -1.86 19.25 19.66
C PRO A 243 -2.78 18.35 20.50
N TRP A 244 -2.61 17.03 20.43
CA TRP A 244 -3.36 16.03 21.17
C TRP A 244 -2.61 15.50 22.41
N ALA A 245 -1.42 16.02 22.70
CA ALA A 245 -0.67 15.64 23.89
C ALA A 245 -1.48 15.93 25.17
N CYS A 246 -1.83 14.88 25.91
CA CYS A 246 -2.63 14.98 27.12
C CYS A 246 -1.75 15.29 28.34
N GLU A 247 -2.17 16.22 29.20
CA GLU A 247 -1.57 16.33 30.53
C GLU A 247 -1.87 15.04 31.33
N GLU A 248 -0.85 14.51 32.02
CA GLU A 248 -1.03 13.33 32.86
C GLU A 248 -2.11 13.58 33.93
N GLY A 249 -3.16 12.75 33.93
CA GLY A 249 -4.21 12.76 34.95
C GLY A 249 -5.52 13.46 34.57
N THR A 250 -5.62 14.06 33.39
CA THR A 250 -6.89 14.58 32.85
C THR A 250 -7.47 13.58 31.85
N GLY A 251 -8.47 12.79 32.25
CA GLY A 251 -9.04 11.70 31.43
C GLY A 251 -9.74 12.08 30.13
N VAL A 252 -9.56 13.31 29.62
CA VAL A 252 -10.04 13.79 28.31
C VAL A 252 -8.92 14.63 27.69
N CYS A 253 -8.49 14.27 26.50
CA CYS A 253 -7.50 15.02 25.72
C CYS A 253 -8.27 15.93 24.76
N GLU A 254 -8.42 17.20 25.12
CA GLU A 254 -8.99 18.20 24.21
C GLU A 254 -7.85 18.80 23.38
N PRO A 255 -7.95 18.79 22.04
CA PRO A 255 -6.92 19.37 21.19
C PRO A 255 -6.78 20.87 21.47
N THR A 256 -5.55 21.36 21.53
CA THR A 256 -5.25 22.77 21.84
C THR A 256 -4.64 23.48 20.63
N GLY A 257 -4.79 24.80 20.57
CA GLY A 257 -4.20 25.65 19.53
C GLY A 257 -5.23 26.26 18.58
N ASP A 258 -4.82 27.36 17.95
CA ASP A 258 -5.58 28.00 16.87
C ASP A 258 -5.28 27.31 15.53
N LEU A 259 -6.32 27.11 14.72
CA LEU A 259 -6.18 26.57 13.37
C LEU A 259 -5.27 27.45 12.50
N PRO A 260 -4.17 26.92 11.93
CA PRO A 260 -3.35 27.66 10.99
C PRO A 260 -4.11 28.06 9.72
N SER A 261 -3.72 29.20 9.14
CA SER A 261 -4.26 29.65 7.85
C SER A 261 -3.82 28.76 6.69
N GLU A 262 -4.59 28.77 5.60
CA GLU A 262 -4.24 28.10 4.34
C GLU A 262 -2.85 28.48 3.82
N ASP A 263 -2.60 29.79 3.70
CA ASP A 263 -1.33 30.31 3.20
C ASP A 263 -0.13 29.86 4.04
N ALA A 264 -0.31 29.75 5.36
CA ALA A 264 0.75 29.28 6.26
C ALA A 264 1.08 27.80 6.04
N ALA A 265 0.07 26.95 5.87
CA ALA A 265 0.28 25.52 5.60
C ALA A 265 0.93 25.29 4.22
N ILE A 266 0.47 26.00 3.19
CA ILE A 266 1.07 25.94 1.85
C ILE A 266 2.51 26.49 1.86
N ALA A 267 2.78 27.57 2.59
CA ALA A 267 4.13 28.12 2.73
C ALA A 267 5.08 27.11 3.40
N ALA A 268 4.65 26.46 4.49
CA ALA A 268 5.44 25.43 5.16
C ALA A 268 5.80 24.27 4.21
N LEU A 269 4.85 23.82 3.39
CA LEU A 269 5.10 22.76 2.40
C LEU A 269 6.06 23.22 1.29
N ARG A 270 5.94 24.47 0.82
CA ARG A 270 6.87 25.04 -0.18
C ARG A 270 8.29 25.14 0.37
N ASP A 271 8.44 25.57 1.61
CA ASP A 271 9.74 25.68 2.28
C ASP A 271 10.37 24.30 2.48
N LEU A 272 9.57 23.30 2.87
CA LEU A 272 10.01 21.91 2.98
C LEU A 272 10.50 21.37 1.62
N LEU A 273 9.70 21.55 0.55
CA LEU A 273 10.10 21.15 -0.81
C LEU A 273 11.43 21.82 -1.22
N ALA A 274 11.56 23.13 -1.03
CA ALA A 274 12.78 23.86 -1.37
C ALA A 274 14.00 23.37 -0.56
N SER A 275 13.80 23.04 0.72
CA SER A 275 14.84 22.50 1.60
C SER A 275 15.31 21.10 1.18
N ALA A 276 14.41 20.30 0.61
CA ALA A 276 14.70 18.99 0.04
C ALA A 276 15.26 19.09 -1.40
N GLY A 277 15.58 20.30 -1.87
CA GLY A 277 16.14 20.53 -3.20
C GLY A 277 15.12 20.54 -4.34
N ARG A 278 13.82 20.58 -4.03
CA ARG A 278 12.73 20.60 -5.03
C ARG A 278 12.40 22.02 -5.44
N ASP A 279 12.01 22.20 -6.69
CA ASP A 279 11.45 23.47 -7.16
C ASP A 279 9.96 23.53 -6.81
N PRO A 280 9.50 24.38 -5.87
CA PRO A 280 8.07 24.49 -5.56
C PRO A 280 7.22 25.02 -6.72
N GLY A 281 7.84 25.51 -7.80
CA GLY A 281 7.16 25.88 -9.04
C GLY A 281 6.72 24.69 -9.89
N SER A 282 7.30 23.49 -9.68
CA SER A 282 6.93 22.26 -10.39
C SER A 282 5.86 21.43 -9.69
N TYR A 283 5.14 22.03 -8.73
CA TYR A 283 4.12 21.34 -7.93
C TYR A 283 2.81 22.12 -7.96
N GLU A 284 1.71 21.40 -7.94
CA GLU A 284 0.40 21.95 -7.62
C GLU A 284 0.06 21.72 -6.16
N PHE A 285 -0.54 22.73 -5.50
CA PHE A 285 -0.81 22.72 -4.07
C PHE A 285 -2.31 22.76 -3.78
N SER A 286 -2.72 22.06 -2.72
CA SER A 286 -4.01 22.25 -2.07
C SER A 286 -3.83 22.28 -0.56
N SER A 287 -4.88 22.72 0.13
CA SER A 287 -4.97 22.60 1.58
C SER A 287 -6.41 22.31 1.96
N GLU A 288 -6.56 21.44 2.95
CA GLU A 288 -7.84 20.96 3.42
C GLU A 288 -7.95 21.15 4.93
N THR A 289 -9.17 21.31 5.41
CA THR A 289 -9.49 21.44 6.83
C THR A 289 -10.92 20.97 7.08
N TRP A 290 -11.30 20.84 8.35
CA TRP A 290 -12.63 20.45 8.77
C TRP A 290 -13.09 21.29 9.97
N GLU A 291 -14.39 21.29 10.25
CA GLU A 291 -14.99 22.12 11.31
C GLU A 291 -14.53 21.66 12.71
N GLY A 292 -13.77 22.49 13.41
CA GLY A 292 -13.21 22.17 14.73
C GLY A 292 -11.77 21.66 14.69
N ALA A 293 -11.14 21.65 13.53
CA ALA A 293 -9.72 21.34 13.40
C ALA A 293 -8.84 22.37 14.14
N VAL A 294 -7.79 21.89 14.82
CA VAL A 294 -6.71 22.72 15.39
C VAL A 294 -5.41 22.61 14.58
N THR A 295 -5.38 21.72 13.58
CA THR A 295 -4.31 21.55 12.61
C THR A 295 -4.82 21.82 11.20
N ARG A 296 -3.91 22.15 10.30
CA ARG A 296 -4.22 22.27 8.88
C ARG A 296 -3.27 21.44 8.04
N THR A 297 -3.85 20.71 7.08
CA THR A 297 -3.10 19.91 6.11
C THR A 297 -2.86 20.73 4.84
N ALA A 298 -1.69 20.59 4.26
CA ALA A 298 -1.40 21.01 2.89
C ALA A 298 -0.77 19.86 2.11
N SER A 299 -1.13 19.75 0.83
CA SER A 299 -0.66 18.71 -0.09
C SER A 299 -0.04 19.35 -1.33
N ALA A 300 0.96 18.69 -1.91
CA ALA A 300 1.65 19.11 -3.13
C ALA A 300 1.88 17.92 -4.06
N TRP A 301 1.52 18.05 -5.33
CA TRP A 301 1.70 17.01 -6.34
C TRP A 301 2.65 17.49 -7.44
N PRO A 302 3.67 16.71 -7.82
CA PRO A 302 4.52 17.04 -8.95
C PRO A 302 3.69 17.21 -10.22
N VAL A 303 4.02 18.23 -11.02
CA VAL A 303 3.42 18.47 -12.33
C VAL A 303 4.48 18.26 -13.40
N VAL A 304 4.26 17.29 -14.27
CA VAL A 304 5.09 17.00 -15.46
C VAL A 304 4.21 17.01 -16.70
N ASP A 305 4.65 17.67 -17.77
CA ASP A 305 3.89 17.84 -19.01
C ASP A 305 2.44 18.35 -18.82
N GLY A 306 2.22 19.20 -17.82
CA GLY A 306 0.88 19.72 -17.49
C GLY A 306 -0.04 18.73 -16.80
N GLN A 307 0.50 17.62 -16.29
CA GLN A 307 -0.24 16.57 -15.59
C GLN A 307 0.31 16.35 -14.19
N ARG A 308 -0.61 16.19 -13.23
CA ARG A 308 -0.23 15.81 -11.87
C ARG A 308 0.19 14.34 -11.83
N VAL A 309 1.13 14.06 -10.95
CA VAL A 309 1.49 12.71 -10.51
C VAL A 309 0.88 12.48 -9.13
N ASP A 310 0.31 11.29 -8.90
CA ASP A 310 -0.38 10.92 -7.66
C ASP A 310 0.54 10.85 -6.42
N THR A 311 1.83 10.60 -6.64
CA THR A 311 2.85 10.52 -5.60
C THR A 311 3.27 11.93 -5.16
N GLY A 312 2.55 12.47 -4.17
CA GLY A 312 2.72 13.82 -3.65
C GLY A 312 3.46 13.91 -2.31
N TRP A 313 3.49 15.13 -1.78
CA TRP A 313 3.98 15.49 -0.46
C TRP A 313 2.81 16.04 0.35
N SER A 314 2.79 15.81 1.66
CA SER A 314 1.79 16.32 2.57
C SER A 314 2.46 16.78 3.87
N VAL A 315 1.91 17.84 4.45
CA VAL A 315 2.29 18.35 5.77
C VAL A 315 1.05 18.56 6.62
N GLU A 316 1.20 18.36 7.92
CA GLU A 316 0.25 18.79 8.92
C GLU A 316 0.90 19.85 9.81
N VAL A 317 0.25 21.00 9.89
CA VAL A 317 0.79 22.18 10.58
C VAL A 317 -0.11 22.53 11.75
N THR A 318 0.49 22.84 12.89
CA THR A 318 -0.15 23.39 14.09
C THR A 318 0.21 24.86 14.23
N GLN A 319 -0.34 25.54 15.25
CA GLN A 319 0.06 26.91 15.57
C GLN A 319 1.55 27.04 15.93
N ASP A 320 2.13 25.97 16.48
CA ASP A 320 3.51 25.95 16.99
C ASP A 320 4.54 25.48 15.96
N GLY A 321 4.09 24.90 14.84
CA GLY A 321 4.97 24.51 13.74
C GLY A 321 4.50 23.33 12.92
N LEU A 322 5.44 22.70 12.22
CA LEU A 322 5.21 21.49 11.46
C LEU A 322 5.10 20.30 12.42
N TYR A 323 3.94 19.65 12.46
CA TYR A 323 3.70 18.49 13.30
C TYR A 323 4.10 17.18 12.62
N SER A 324 3.71 17.02 11.36
CA SER A 324 4.09 15.85 10.57
C SER A 324 4.27 16.19 9.11
N ALA A 325 5.07 15.37 8.41
CA ALA A 325 5.25 15.48 6.98
C ALA A 325 5.48 14.09 6.36
N TYR A 326 4.99 13.91 5.14
CA TYR A 326 5.14 12.70 4.36
C TYR A 326 5.42 13.07 2.90
N GLY A 327 6.19 12.26 2.18
CA GLY A 327 6.42 12.50 0.76
C GLY A 327 7.37 11.50 0.12
N ALA A 328 7.65 11.71 -1.17
CA ALA A 328 8.62 10.94 -1.95
C ALA A 328 9.91 11.73 -2.16
N LEU A 329 11.03 11.21 -1.63
CA LEU A 329 12.33 11.86 -1.74
C LEU A 329 13.04 11.55 -3.06
N ALA A 330 12.63 10.53 -3.83
CA ALA A 330 13.16 10.25 -5.16
C ALA A 330 12.67 11.29 -6.19
N GLU A 331 13.56 11.75 -7.09
CA GLU A 331 13.16 12.66 -8.17
C GLU A 331 12.49 11.91 -9.32
N LEU A 332 11.54 12.56 -10.01
CA LEU A 332 11.10 12.07 -11.32
C LEU A 332 12.17 12.36 -12.38
N VAL A 333 12.63 11.31 -13.04
CA VAL A 333 13.56 11.39 -14.17
C VAL A 333 12.90 10.88 -15.46
N PRO A 334 13.13 11.53 -16.61
CA PRO A 334 12.54 11.10 -17.87
C PRO A 334 13.16 9.79 -18.36
N LEU A 335 12.32 8.83 -18.76
CA LEU A 335 12.72 7.61 -19.46
C LEU A 335 12.66 7.74 -21.00
N GLY A 336 12.13 8.86 -21.48
CA GLY A 336 11.88 9.12 -22.90
C GLY A 336 10.48 8.71 -23.34
N ASP A 337 10.27 8.70 -24.65
CA ASP A 337 8.96 8.46 -25.23
C ASP A 337 8.64 6.96 -25.33
N TYR A 338 7.44 6.60 -24.88
CA TYR A 338 6.86 5.28 -25.01
C TYR A 338 5.83 5.28 -26.14
N PRO A 339 5.76 4.20 -26.95
CA PRO A 339 4.66 4.00 -27.88
C PRO A 339 3.35 3.85 -27.11
N VAL A 340 2.32 4.55 -27.59
CA VAL A 340 0.98 4.60 -26.99
C VAL A 340 -0.03 4.02 -27.97
N VAL A 341 -0.90 3.15 -27.48
CA VAL A 341 -1.99 2.57 -28.28
C VAL A 341 -3.05 3.61 -28.63
N SER A 342 -3.87 3.32 -29.64
CA SER A 342 -5.03 4.16 -29.96
C SER A 342 -6.09 4.14 -28.84
N GLU A 343 -6.95 5.15 -28.79
CA GLU A 343 -8.10 5.16 -27.87
C GLU A 343 -8.99 3.91 -28.05
N GLN A 344 -9.21 3.50 -29.30
CA GLN A 344 -9.99 2.30 -29.62
C GLN A 344 -9.34 1.02 -29.08
N GLU A 345 -8.02 0.88 -29.20
CA GLU A 345 -7.28 -0.28 -28.68
C GLU A 345 -7.23 -0.27 -27.15
N ALA A 346 -7.06 0.91 -26.52
CA ALA A 346 -7.16 1.03 -25.06
C ALA A 346 -8.58 0.71 -24.55
N PHE A 347 -9.62 1.09 -25.30
CA PHE A 347 -11.00 0.69 -24.97
C PHE A 347 -11.18 -0.82 -25.02
N GLU A 348 -10.58 -1.51 -26.01
CA GLU A 348 -10.59 -2.97 -26.07
C GLU A 348 -9.89 -3.61 -24.86
N ARG A 349 -8.86 -2.95 -24.30
CA ARG A 349 -8.19 -3.39 -23.06
C ARG A 349 -9.11 -3.37 -21.84
N LEU A 350 -10.19 -2.56 -21.82
CA LEU A 350 -11.14 -2.55 -20.70
C LEU A 350 -11.79 -3.92 -20.44
N SER A 351 -11.92 -4.72 -21.51
CA SER A 351 -12.49 -6.07 -21.44
C SER A 351 -11.44 -7.17 -21.41
N ASP A 352 -10.15 -6.84 -21.45
CA ASP A 352 -9.05 -7.80 -21.45
C ASP A 352 -8.49 -8.00 -20.02
N PRO A 353 -8.61 -9.22 -19.46
CA PRO A 353 -8.14 -9.50 -18.11
C PRO A 353 -6.65 -9.25 -17.87
N ARG A 354 -5.82 -9.16 -18.92
CA ARG A 354 -4.39 -8.84 -18.80
C ARG A 354 -4.12 -7.43 -18.30
N PHE A 355 -5.02 -6.49 -18.60
CA PHE A 355 -4.85 -5.08 -18.28
C PHE A 355 -5.66 -4.65 -17.05
N GLY A 356 -6.64 -5.47 -16.66
CA GLY A 356 -7.40 -5.31 -15.42
C GLY A 356 -8.02 -3.93 -15.30
N ALA A 357 -9.03 -3.61 -16.12
CA ALA A 357 -9.74 -2.34 -16.06
C ALA A 357 -10.16 -2.01 -14.63
N GLN A 358 -9.76 -0.83 -14.17
CA GLN A 358 -10.08 -0.37 -12.83
C GLN A 358 -11.13 0.73 -12.91
N MET A 359 -12.23 0.60 -12.18
CA MET A 359 -13.07 1.75 -11.89
C MET A 359 -12.32 2.65 -10.92
N THR A 360 -12.02 3.86 -11.35
CA THR A 360 -11.33 4.87 -10.56
C THR A 360 -12.30 5.86 -9.94
N ILE A 361 -13.46 6.04 -10.57
CA ILE A 361 -14.49 7.00 -10.14
C ILE A 361 -15.85 6.32 -10.27
N MET A 362 -16.58 6.19 -9.15
CA MET A 362 -17.97 5.72 -9.14
C MET A 362 -18.89 6.73 -9.83
N PRO A 363 -19.95 6.34 -10.55
CA PRO A 363 -20.91 7.31 -11.08
C PRO A 363 -21.69 8.06 -9.99
N PHE A 364 -22.18 9.25 -10.32
CA PHE A 364 -22.89 10.10 -9.36
C PHE A 364 -24.14 9.47 -8.76
N ALA A 365 -24.98 8.85 -9.59
CA ALA A 365 -26.22 8.21 -9.14
C ALA A 365 -25.96 7.11 -8.08
N VAL A 366 -24.87 6.36 -8.25
CA VAL A 366 -24.48 5.29 -7.33
C VAL A 366 -23.91 5.86 -6.04
N ARG A 367 -23.13 6.95 -6.10
CA ARG A 367 -22.63 7.61 -4.90
C ARG A 367 -23.76 8.14 -4.02
N GLU A 368 -24.78 8.75 -4.64
CA GLU A 368 -25.96 9.27 -3.94
C GLU A 368 -26.76 8.13 -3.28
N GLN A 369 -26.98 7.03 -4.02
CA GLN A 369 -27.66 5.85 -3.47
C GLN A 369 -26.86 5.19 -2.33
N ALA A 370 -25.54 5.08 -2.45
CA ALA A 370 -24.69 4.56 -1.38
C ALA A 370 -24.71 5.44 -0.11
N SER A 371 -24.94 6.75 -0.25
CA SER A 371 -25.11 7.65 0.89
C SER A 371 -26.50 7.59 1.54
N ASP A 372 -27.55 7.31 0.77
CA ASP A 372 -28.94 7.25 1.25
C ASP A 372 -29.34 5.85 1.78
N GLU A 373 -28.68 4.79 1.32
CA GLU A 373 -29.01 3.39 1.66
C GLU A 373 -28.01 2.76 2.65
N ILE A 374 -27.91 3.30 3.86
CA ILE A 374 -27.70 2.41 5.03
C ILE A 374 -29.10 1.92 5.44
N ALA A 375 -29.74 1.15 4.56
CA ALA A 375 -30.96 0.44 4.92
C ALA A 375 -30.58 -0.56 6.03
N GLU A 376 -31.19 -0.42 7.21
CA GLU A 376 -30.98 -1.35 8.32
C GLU A 376 -31.19 -2.77 7.81
N TRP A 377 -30.13 -3.58 7.86
CA TRP A 377 -30.20 -4.96 7.42
C TRP A 377 -31.19 -5.71 8.30
N VAL A 378 -32.34 -6.06 7.74
CA VAL A 378 -33.32 -6.89 8.44
C VAL A 378 -33.00 -8.36 8.13
N PRO A 379 -32.66 -9.18 9.15
CA PRO A 379 -32.41 -10.60 8.93
C PRO A 379 -33.65 -11.26 8.33
N PRO A 380 -33.52 -12.07 7.27
CA PRO A 380 -34.64 -12.80 6.72
C PRO A 380 -35.21 -13.74 7.79
N THR A 381 -36.53 -13.68 8.02
CA THR A 381 -37.22 -14.54 9.00
C THR A 381 -37.58 -15.91 8.44
N GLU A 382 -37.43 -16.10 7.13
CA GLU A 382 -37.74 -17.34 6.42
C GLU A 382 -36.66 -17.63 5.37
N PRO A 383 -36.34 -18.91 5.09
CA PRO A 383 -35.42 -19.27 4.02
C PRO A 383 -35.99 -18.89 2.64
N PRO A 384 -35.14 -18.65 1.63
CA PRO A 384 -35.60 -18.43 0.26
C PRO A 384 -36.47 -19.61 -0.22
N ALA A 385 -37.52 -19.31 -0.98
CA ALA A 385 -38.33 -20.34 -1.59
C ALA A 385 -37.48 -21.19 -2.56
N VAL A 386 -37.74 -22.51 -2.60
CA VAL A 386 -37.07 -23.42 -3.54
C VAL A 386 -37.41 -22.99 -4.97
N PRO A 387 -36.42 -22.68 -5.84
CA PRO A 387 -36.68 -22.33 -7.23
C PRO A 387 -37.43 -23.44 -7.96
N ALA A 388 -38.40 -23.07 -8.79
CA ALA A 388 -39.11 -24.03 -9.64
C ALA A 388 -38.19 -24.54 -10.77
N ALA A 389 -38.50 -25.72 -11.30
CA ALA A 389 -37.82 -26.22 -12.50
C ALA A 389 -38.02 -25.23 -13.67
N GLY A 390 -36.92 -24.84 -14.32
CA GLY A 390 -36.94 -23.83 -15.40
C GLY A 390 -36.87 -22.37 -14.93
N THR A 391 -36.61 -22.12 -13.64
CA THR A 391 -36.35 -20.76 -13.14
C THR A 391 -35.16 -20.14 -13.86
N ALA A 392 -35.32 -18.90 -14.31
CA ALA A 392 -34.24 -18.15 -14.94
C ALA A 392 -33.10 -17.90 -13.94
N LEU A 393 -31.87 -18.06 -14.41
CA LEU A 393 -30.68 -17.75 -13.62
C LEU A 393 -30.48 -16.24 -13.62
N SER A 394 -30.39 -15.64 -12.43
CA SER A 394 -30.01 -14.24 -12.31
C SER A 394 -28.55 -14.09 -12.77
N TRP A 395 -28.34 -13.25 -13.77
CA TRP A 395 -27.03 -12.99 -14.36
C TRP A 395 -26.88 -11.51 -14.71
N PRO A 396 -26.85 -10.61 -13.70
CA PRO A 396 -26.72 -9.18 -13.94
C PRO A 396 -25.42 -8.86 -14.69
N VAL A 397 -25.52 -7.91 -15.61
CA VAL A 397 -24.43 -7.33 -16.41
C VAL A 397 -24.68 -5.82 -16.42
N ASN A 398 -23.65 -5.03 -16.16
CA ASN A 398 -23.70 -3.57 -16.23
C ASN A 398 -23.34 -3.15 -17.65
N ASP A 399 -24.18 -2.36 -18.31
CA ASP A 399 -23.84 -1.71 -19.57
C ASP A 399 -23.15 -0.36 -19.26
N VAL A 400 -21.95 -0.16 -19.81
CA VAL A 400 -21.13 1.04 -19.58
C VAL A 400 -20.90 1.74 -20.91
N ASP A 401 -21.55 2.88 -21.09
CA ASP A 401 -21.44 3.71 -22.30
C ASP A 401 -20.34 4.76 -22.14
N ILE A 402 -19.17 4.51 -22.73
CA ILE A 402 -18.03 5.42 -22.73
C ILE A 402 -18.26 6.58 -23.71
N VAL A 403 -18.11 7.81 -23.21
CA VAL A 403 -18.34 9.05 -23.96
C VAL A 403 -17.09 9.89 -24.14
N GLU A 404 -16.07 9.69 -23.30
CA GLU A 404 -14.82 10.44 -23.34
C GLU A 404 -13.62 9.52 -23.08
N ALA A 405 -12.49 9.83 -23.72
CA ALA A 405 -11.20 9.20 -23.48
C ALA A 405 -10.14 10.31 -23.33
N ARG A 406 -9.36 10.25 -22.26
CA ARG A 406 -8.28 11.20 -21.96
C ARG A 406 -6.98 10.45 -21.77
N LEU A 407 -5.94 10.85 -22.50
CA LEU A 407 -4.57 10.39 -22.24
C LEU A 407 -3.98 11.17 -21.07
N GLY A 408 -3.45 10.46 -20.08
CA GLY A 408 -2.79 11.02 -18.92
C GLY A 408 -1.61 10.17 -18.44
N LEU A 409 -1.19 10.38 -17.21
CA LEU A 409 -0.10 9.68 -16.54
C LEU A 409 -0.62 8.94 -15.31
N ALA A 410 -0.05 7.77 -15.07
CA ALA A 410 -0.35 6.94 -13.91
C ALA A 410 0.90 6.30 -13.33
N SER A 411 0.92 6.12 -12.01
CA SER A 411 2.00 5.40 -11.33
C SER A 411 1.81 3.89 -11.43
N GLN A 412 2.88 3.19 -11.77
CA GLN A 412 2.93 1.73 -11.89
C GLN A 412 4.15 1.19 -11.13
N TRP A 413 3.85 0.46 -10.05
CA TRP A 413 4.84 -0.29 -9.29
C TRP A 413 5.28 -1.53 -10.08
N GLN A 414 6.60 -1.75 -10.11
CA GLN A 414 7.24 -2.90 -10.74
C GLN A 414 7.49 -4.01 -9.71
N SER A 415 7.76 -5.24 -10.18
CA SER A 415 8.06 -6.38 -9.30
C SER A 415 9.34 -6.19 -8.48
N ASP A 416 10.29 -5.41 -8.99
CA ASP A 416 11.55 -5.06 -8.32
C ASP A 416 11.41 -3.91 -7.31
N GLY A 417 10.20 -3.37 -7.15
CA GLY A 417 9.91 -2.26 -6.24
C GLY A 417 10.15 -0.87 -6.83
N SER A 418 10.64 -0.75 -8.08
CA SER A 418 10.73 0.54 -8.76
C SER A 418 9.35 1.09 -9.12
N VAL A 419 9.25 2.41 -9.27
CA VAL A 419 8.00 3.09 -9.63
C VAL A 419 8.19 3.84 -10.94
N LEU A 420 7.36 3.49 -11.92
CA LEU A 420 7.27 4.18 -13.19
C LEU A 420 6.05 5.08 -13.19
N VAL A 421 6.14 6.23 -13.86
CA VAL A 421 4.99 7.07 -14.20
C VAL A 421 4.81 6.99 -15.71
N VAL A 422 3.76 6.30 -16.14
CA VAL A 422 3.57 5.87 -17.53
C VAL A 422 2.28 6.41 -18.13
N PRO A 423 2.21 6.54 -19.46
CA PRO A 423 0.97 6.89 -20.15
C PRO A 423 -0.17 5.92 -19.83
N ALA A 424 -1.34 6.47 -19.49
CA ALA A 424 -2.57 5.74 -19.21
C ALA A 424 -3.76 6.46 -19.86
N TYR A 425 -4.80 5.71 -20.24
CA TYR A 425 -6.07 6.29 -20.65
C TYR A 425 -7.06 6.23 -19.50
N GLU A 426 -7.79 7.33 -19.32
CA GLU A 426 -8.99 7.41 -18.51
C GLU A 426 -10.19 7.54 -19.45
N PHE A 427 -11.18 6.68 -19.26
CA PHE A 427 -12.43 6.65 -20.00
C PHE A 427 -13.55 7.08 -19.06
N THR A 428 -14.34 8.07 -19.46
CA THR A 428 -15.51 8.52 -18.70
C THR A 428 -16.78 8.01 -19.36
N ASP A 429 -17.66 7.42 -18.56
CA ASP A 429 -18.98 6.99 -19.00
C ASP A 429 -20.02 8.12 -18.93
N ALA A 430 -21.17 7.90 -19.57
CA ALA A 430 -22.25 8.89 -19.63
C ALA A 430 -22.85 9.26 -18.25
N GLU A 431 -22.60 8.44 -17.22
CA GLU A 431 -23.09 8.63 -15.85
C GLU A 431 -22.02 9.30 -14.95
N GLY A 432 -20.84 9.60 -15.52
CA GLY A 432 -19.72 10.25 -14.84
C GLY A 432 -18.84 9.28 -14.05
N GLY A 433 -19.00 7.97 -14.24
CA GLY A 433 -18.02 6.99 -13.79
C GLY A 433 -16.76 7.04 -14.65
N ALA A 434 -15.61 6.67 -14.09
CA ALA A 434 -14.35 6.64 -14.81
C ALA A 434 -13.64 5.29 -14.66
N TRP A 435 -12.96 4.92 -15.74
CA TRP A 435 -12.25 3.66 -15.92
C TRP A 435 -10.86 3.93 -16.46
N SER A 436 -9.86 3.20 -16.00
CA SER A 436 -8.49 3.40 -16.46
C SER A 436 -7.83 2.11 -16.91
N VAL A 437 -6.92 2.27 -17.89
CA VAL A 437 -6.01 1.23 -18.37
C VAL A 437 -4.69 1.85 -18.79
N VAL A 438 -3.61 1.08 -18.70
CA VAL A 438 -2.31 1.50 -19.21
C VAL A 438 -2.40 1.74 -20.72
N ALA A 439 -1.78 2.81 -21.20
CA ALA A 439 -1.81 3.21 -22.61
C ALA A 439 -0.55 2.78 -23.37
N VAL A 440 0.49 2.34 -22.66
CA VAL A 440 1.75 1.83 -23.23
C VAL A 440 1.47 0.65 -24.16
N ALA A 441 2.05 0.68 -25.36
CA ALA A 441 1.90 -0.38 -26.37
C ALA A 441 2.53 -1.71 -25.92
N ASP A 442 1.96 -2.82 -26.36
CA ASP A 442 2.31 -4.19 -25.96
C ASP A 442 3.81 -4.50 -26.09
N GLU A 443 4.50 -3.92 -27.09
CA GLU A 443 5.95 -4.13 -27.29
C GLU A 443 6.84 -3.60 -26.16
N ARG A 444 6.29 -2.78 -25.25
CA ARG A 444 6.97 -2.28 -24.06
C ARG A 444 6.40 -2.85 -22.76
N LEU A 445 5.45 -3.77 -22.84
CA LEU A 445 4.88 -4.45 -21.67
C LEU A 445 5.46 -5.86 -21.56
N ASP A 446 5.88 -6.22 -20.35
CA ASP A 446 6.25 -7.59 -20.04
C ASP A 446 5.04 -8.33 -19.46
N PHE A 447 4.58 -9.36 -20.17
CA PHE A 447 3.47 -10.21 -19.73
C PHE A 447 3.95 -11.52 -19.09
N SER A 448 5.25 -11.70 -18.89
CA SER A 448 5.78 -12.86 -18.20
C SER A 448 5.53 -12.77 -16.69
N MET A 449 5.30 -13.92 -16.05
CA MET A 449 5.27 -14.02 -14.59
C MET A 449 6.68 -14.39 -14.12
N GLU A 450 7.17 -13.73 -13.07
CA GLU A 450 8.26 -14.26 -12.23
C GLU A 450 7.77 -15.36 -11.28
#